data_AF-A0A6S7K2R3-F1
#
_entry.id   AF-A0A6S7K2R3-F1
#
_cell.length_a   1.000
_cell.length_b   1.000
_cell.length_c   1.000
_cell.angle_alpha   90.00
_cell.angle_beta   90.00
_cell.angle_gamma   90.00
#
_symmetry.space_group_name_H-M   'P 1'
#
loop_
_entity.id
_entity.type
_entity.pdbx_description
1 polymer ?
#
loop_
_entity_poly.entity_id
_entity_poly.type
_entity_poly.pdbx_seq_one_letter_code
_entity_poly.pdbx_strand_id
1 'polypeptide(L)'
;KIKPQPSLKESSHKLISYTGNNLAVLGTTELCVESETNQSRNLTFYVVDTNQPGLLGLKAAQELGLIKIVGNTRADSTAKKPPAHLKEEVFKKHQKTSLVWVV
;
A
#
# COMPACT_ATOMS: atom_id res chain seq x y z
N LYS A 1 -7.85 33.63 -0.77
CA LYS A 1 -8.64 32.80 0.18
C LYS A 1 -7.74 31.65 0.61
N ILE A 2 -7.28 31.64 1.86
CA ILE A 2 -6.39 30.61 2.39
C ILE A 2 -7.26 29.36 2.62
N LYS A 3 -6.99 28.27 1.90
CA LYS A 3 -7.62 26.96 2.16
C LYS A 3 -7.35 26.58 3.63
N PRO A 4 -8.32 25.99 4.36
CA PRO A 4 -8.09 25.58 5.73
C PRO A 4 -6.88 24.63 5.76
N GLN A 5 -5.91 24.94 6.62
CA GLN A 5 -4.81 24.02 6.88
C GLN A 5 -5.42 22.70 7.35
N PRO A 6 -5.00 21.54 6.82
CA PRO A 6 -5.40 20.27 7.39
C PRO A 6 -4.93 20.26 8.86
N SER A 7 -5.88 20.26 9.79
CA SER A 7 -5.57 20.15 11.22
C SER A 7 -5.06 18.74 11.49
N LEU A 8 -3.78 18.63 11.82
CA LEU A 8 -3.19 17.38 12.28
C LEU A 8 -3.91 16.94 13.57
N LYS A 9 -4.46 15.73 13.56
CA LYS A 9 -4.99 15.08 14.75
C LYS A 9 -3.85 14.32 15.43
N GLU A 10 -3.86 14.30 16.75
CA GLU A 10 -2.91 13.44 17.49
C GLU A 10 -3.13 11.97 17.13
N SER A 11 -2.03 11.20 17.11
CA SER A 11 -2.06 9.77 16.84
C SER A 11 -1.42 8.99 17.99
N SER A 12 -2.08 7.93 18.44
CA SER A 12 -1.54 6.98 19.41
C SER A 12 -0.80 5.81 18.76
N HIS A 13 -0.76 5.74 17.42
CA HIS A 13 -0.14 4.64 16.70
C HIS A 13 1.37 4.82 16.60
N LYS A 14 2.11 3.73 16.82
CA LYS A 14 3.56 3.66 16.60
C LYS A 14 3.82 3.08 15.22
N LEU A 15 4.53 3.83 14.38
CA LEU A 15 4.98 3.35 13.09
C LEU A 15 6.43 2.86 13.20
N ILE A 16 6.70 1.70 12.62
CA ILE A 16 8.03 1.08 12.60
C ILE A 16 8.44 0.95 11.14
N SER A 17 9.65 1.40 10.83
CA SER A 17 10.25 1.22 9.51
C SER A 17 10.58 -0.25 9.24
N TYR A 18 10.80 -0.59 7.97
CA TYR A 18 11.22 -1.95 7.59
C TYR A 18 12.57 -2.38 8.21
N THR A 19 13.39 -1.42 8.65
CA THR A 19 14.66 -1.69 9.33
C THR A 19 14.51 -1.87 10.84
N GLY A 20 13.29 -1.83 11.37
CA GLY A 20 12.99 -1.97 12.79
C GLY A 20 13.07 -0.66 13.60
N ASN A 21 13.42 0.46 12.97
CA ASN A 21 13.48 1.76 13.63
C ASN A 21 12.10 2.39 13.80
N ASN A 22 11.83 3.00 14.95
CA ASN A 22 10.60 3.76 15.19
C ASN A 22 10.59 5.05 14.37
N LEU A 23 9.44 5.37 13.76
CA LEU A 23 9.21 6.61 13.04
C LEU A 23 8.50 7.61 13.97
N ALA A 24 8.99 8.85 14.02
CA ALA A 24 8.37 9.93 14.79
C ALA A 24 7.10 10.41 14.07
N VAL A 25 5.94 10.01 14.59
CA VAL A 25 4.63 10.40 14.07
C VAL A 25 4.25 11.77 14.64
N LEU A 26 4.06 12.75 13.76
CA LEU A 26 3.62 14.10 14.11
C LEU A 26 2.10 14.18 14.26
N GLY A 27 1.36 13.29 13.59
CA GLY A 27 -0.09 13.20 13.70
C GLY A 27 -0.71 12.48 12.50
N THR A 28 -2.03 12.53 12.42
CA THR A 28 -2.78 12.07 11.25
C THR A 28 -3.56 13.19 10.59
N THR A 29 -3.80 13.05 9.30
CA THR A 29 -4.70 13.91 8.54
C THR A 29 -5.57 13.07 7.63
N GLU A 30 -6.81 13.51 7.42
CA GLU A 30 -7.70 12.92 6.42
C GLU A 30 -7.66 13.78 5.16
N LEU A 31 -7.46 13.15 4.00
CA LEU A 31 -7.45 13.83 2.71
C LEU A 31 -8.38 13.11 1.75
N CYS A 32 -9.16 13.88 0.99
CA CYS A 32 -9.88 13.36 -0.16
C CYS A 32 -8.90 13.21 -1.32
N VAL A 33 -8.74 11.97 -1.80
CA VAL A 33 -7.83 11.60 -2.88
C VAL A 33 -8.66 11.09 -4.04
N GLU A 34 -8.35 11.57 -5.23
CA GLU A 34 -8.99 11.16 -6.46
C GLU A 34 -7.99 10.34 -7.29
N SER A 35 -8.41 9.16 -7.74
CA SER A 35 -7.67 8.35 -8.72
C SER A 35 -8.11 8.71 -10.14
N GLU A 36 -7.27 8.42 -11.13
CA GLU A 36 -7.63 8.57 -12.55
C GLU A 36 -8.88 7.78 -12.96
N THR A 37 -9.25 6.76 -12.18
CA THR A 37 -10.50 6.01 -12.33
C THR A 37 -11.73 6.75 -11.80
N ASN A 38 -11.61 8.05 -11.48
CA ASN A 38 -12.65 8.95 -10.94
C ASN A 38 -13.30 8.43 -9.64
N GLN A 39 -12.57 7.63 -8.85
CA GLN A 39 -13.03 7.23 -7.52
C GLN A 39 -12.39 8.13 -6.47
N SER A 40 -13.12 9.17 -6.05
CA SER A 40 -12.76 9.98 -4.90
C SER A 40 -12.95 9.19 -3.60
N ARG A 41 -11.93 9.15 -2.75
CA ARG A 41 -11.98 8.50 -1.42
C ARG A 41 -11.28 9.33 -0.37
N ASN A 42 -11.84 9.35 0.83
CA ASN A 42 -11.18 9.92 1.99
C ASN A 42 -10.22 8.89 2.59
N LEU A 43 -8.94 9.25 2.66
CA LEU A 43 -7.88 8.41 3.22
C LEU A 43 -7.23 9.10 4.41
N THR A 44 -6.91 8.33 5.44
CA THR A 44 -6.12 8.80 6.57
C THR A 44 -4.63 8.60 6.30
N PHE A 45 -3.89 9.69 6.37
CA PHE A 45 -2.43 9.72 6.25
C PHE A 45 -1.79 9.97 7.60
N TYR A 46 -0.68 9.28 7.85
CA TYR A 46 0.20 9.57 8.97
C TYR A 46 1.28 10.53 8.49
N VAL A 47 1.45 11.63 9.21
CA VAL A 47 2.53 12.58 8.96
C VAL A 47 3.68 12.22 9.88
N VAL A 48 4.84 11.97 9.31
CA VAL A 48 6.05 11.58 10.02
C VAL A 48 7.17 12.56 9.70
N ASP A 49 8.02 12.84 10.69
CA ASP A 49 9.21 13.65 10.48
C ASP A 49 10.31 12.78 9.86
N THR A 50 10.51 12.91 8.55
CA THR A 50 11.48 12.12 7.79
C THR A 50 11.92 12.83 6.51
N ASN A 51 13.16 12.59 6.10
CA ASN A 51 13.71 13.05 4.82
C ASN A 51 13.43 12.06 3.67
N GLN A 52 12.72 10.95 3.96
CA GLN A 52 12.38 9.93 2.97
C GLN A 52 11.11 10.32 2.19
N PRO A 53 10.96 9.85 0.94
CA PRO A 53 9.74 10.08 0.18
C PRO A 53 8.52 9.47 0.87
N GLY A 54 7.37 10.10 0.69
CA GLY A 54 6.10 9.59 1.18
C GLY A 54 5.77 8.23 0.57
N LEU A 55 5.17 7.35 1.37
CA LEU A 55 4.79 6.01 0.95
C LEU A 55 3.27 5.88 0.98
N LEU A 56 2.73 5.22 -0.05
CA LEU A 56 1.33 4.80 -0.05
C LEU A 56 1.24 3.37 0.51
N GLY A 57 0.49 3.21 1.60
CA GLY A 57 0.28 1.90 2.20
C GLY A 57 -0.53 0.96 1.29
N LEU A 58 -0.30 -0.35 1.43
CA LEU A 58 -0.97 -1.39 0.64
C LEU A 58 -2.50 -1.24 0.64
N LYS A 59 -3.09 -1.06 1.83
CA LYS A 59 -4.54 -0.89 2.00
C LYS A 59 -5.06 0.31 1.21
N ALA A 60 -4.40 1.46 1.31
CA ALA A 60 -4.78 2.67 0.58
C ALA A 60 -4.65 2.47 -0.94
N ALA A 61 -3.60 1.80 -1.40
CA ALA A 61 -3.41 1.48 -2.81
C ALA A 61 -4.50 0.54 -3.35
N GLN A 62 -4.95 -0.44 -2.55
CA GLN A 62 -6.09 -1.30 -2.90
C GLN A 62 -7.40 -0.51 -2.93
N GLU A 63 -7.63 0.35 -1.94
CA GLU A 63 -8.82 1.19 -1.87
C GLU A 63 -8.89 2.15 -3.06
N LEU A 64 -7.75 2.69 -3.51
CA LEU A 64 -7.69 3.52 -4.72
C LEU A 64 -7.73 2.71 -6.03
N GLY A 65 -7.79 1.38 -5.96
CA GLY A 65 -7.82 0.51 -7.13
C GLY A 65 -6.51 0.51 -7.93
N LEU A 66 -5.41 1.00 -7.33
CA LEU A 66 -4.09 1.04 -7.97
C LEU A 66 -3.47 -0.37 -8.05
N ILE A 67 -3.85 -1.26 -7.14
CA ILE A 67 -3.36 -2.63 -7.07
C ILE A 67 -4.49 -3.63 -6.83
N LYS A 68 -4.34 -4.84 -7.39
CA LYS A 68 -5.25 -5.97 -7.20
C LYS A 68 -4.45 -7.20 -6.74
N ILE A 69 -4.83 -7.78 -5.59
CA ILE A 69 -4.23 -9.03 -5.12
C ILE A 69 -4.93 -10.20 -5.82
N VAL A 70 -4.17 -10.99 -6.59
CA VAL A 70 -4.68 -12.11 -7.39
C VAL A 70 -4.40 -13.49 -6.78
N GLY A 71 -3.60 -13.55 -5.72
CA GLY A 71 -3.31 -14.78 -4.99
C GLY A 71 -2.80 -14.47 -3.59
N ASN A 72 -3.30 -15.19 -2.60
CA ASN A 72 -2.81 -15.16 -1.23
C ASN A 72 -2.27 -16.54 -0.90
N THR A 73 -0.95 -16.69 -0.84
CA THR A 73 -0.33 -17.91 -0.32
C THR A 73 -0.40 -17.82 1.20
N ARG A 74 -1.54 -18.18 1.77
CA ARG A 74 -1.59 -18.53 3.19
C ARG A 74 -0.70 -19.74 3.39
N ALA A 75 0.18 -19.69 4.38
CA ALA A 75 0.92 -20.84 4.87
C ALA A 75 -0.01 -21.82 5.60
N ASP A 76 -1.16 -22.14 5.02
CA ASP A 76 -1.92 -23.31 5.40
C ASP A 76 -1.28 -24.46 4.65
N SER A 77 -0.58 -25.30 5.40
CA SER A 77 0.09 -26.52 4.98
C SER A 77 -0.88 -27.56 4.43
N THR A 78 -1.57 -27.27 3.32
CA THR A 78 -2.19 -28.28 2.45
C THR A 78 -2.09 -27.80 1.01
N ALA A 79 -1.02 -28.22 0.34
CA ALA A 79 -0.78 -27.95 -1.07
C ALA A 79 -1.91 -28.54 -1.93
N LYS A 80 -2.92 -27.75 -2.30
CA LYS A 80 -3.76 -28.04 -3.47
C LYS A 80 -2.99 -27.60 -4.71
N LYS A 81 -2.52 -28.61 -5.47
CA LYS A 81 -1.90 -28.49 -6.79
C LYS A 81 -2.66 -27.46 -7.65
N PRO A 82 -1.98 -26.51 -8.32
CA PRO A 82 -2.64 -25.60 -9.24
C PRO A 82 -3.24 -26.40 -10.41
N PRO A 83 -4.44 -26.05 -10.90
CA PRO A 83 -5.08 -26.71 -12.03
C PRO A 83 -4.19 -26.64 -13.27
N ALA A 84 -4.08 -27.76 -13.98
CA ALA A 84 -3.11 -27.98 -15.06
C ALA A 84 -3.22 -27.00 -16.25
N HIS A 85 -4.32 -26.25 -16.36
CA HIS A 85 -4.62 -25.41 -17.51
C HIS A 85 -3.93 -24.04 -17.55
N LEU A 86 -3.22 -23.62 -16.49
CA LEU A 86 -2.58 -22.29 -16.43
C LEU A 86 -1.06 -22.31 -16.64
N LYS A 87 -0.47 -23.47 -16.93
CA LYS A 87 1.00 -23.63 -16.99
C LYS A 87 1.63 -23.07 -18.27
N GLU A 88 0.86 -22.88 -19.34
CA GLU A 88 1.45 -22.63 -20.65
C GLU A 88 1.48 -21.15 -21.09
N GLU A 89 0.60 -20.29 -20.58
CA GLU A 89 0.61 -18.86 -20.96
C GLU A 89 1.50 -17.98 -20.09
N VAL A 90 1.78 -18.35 -18.84
CA VAL A 90 2.49 -17.45 -17.90
C VAL A 90 4.01 -17.48 -18.11
N PHE A 91 4.57 -18.55 -18.69
CA PHE A 91 6.03 -18.71 -18.83
C PHE A 91 6.65 -18.01 -20.04
N LYS A 92 5.86 -17.53 -21.01
CA LYS A 92 6.37 -16.93 -22.26
C LYS A 92 6.49 -15.42 -22.26
N LYS A 93 5.97 -14.70 -21.26
CA LYS A 93 6.20 -13.25 -21.15
C LYS A 93 7.40 -12.97 -20.24
N HIS A 94 8.55 -13.38 -20.74
CA HIS A 94 9.88 -13.15 -20.20
C HIS A 94 10.17 -11.65 -19.90
N GLN A 95 11.03 -11.48 -18.88
CA GLN A 95 12.14 -10.52 -18.88
C GLN A 95 11.83 -9.02 -18.99
N LYS A 96 11.46 -8.41 -17.87
CA LYS A 96 12.01 -7.13 -17.35
C LYS A 96 10.98 -6.54 -16.41
N THR A 97 11.19 -6.72 -15.11
CA THR A 97 10.97 -5.67 -14.10
C THR A 97 11.39 -6.23 -12.76
N SER A 98 12.28 -5.50 -12.10
CA SER A 98 12.87 -5.82 -10.80
C SER A 98 11.84 -6.31 -9.79
N LEU A 99 12.23 -7.37 -9.08
CA LEU A 99 11.58 -7.84 -7.87
C LEU A 99 11.54 -6.69 -6.84
N VAL A 100 10.35 -6.24 -6.49
CA VAL A 100 10.10 -5.54 -5.23
C VAL A 100 8.92 -6.23 -4.56
N TRP A 101 9.22 -6.96 -3.49
CA TRP A 101 8.23 -7.63 -2.65
C TRP A 101 7.93 -6.75 -1.44
N VAL A 102 6.64 -6.58 -1.12
CA VAL A 102 6.18 -5.92 0.10
C VAL A 102 5.12 -6.82 0.74
N VAL A 103 5.32 -7.15 2.02
CA VAL A 103 4.40 -7.90 2.90
C VAL A 103 3.31 -6.97 3.41
#